data_AF-A0A536UZE0-F1
#
_entry.id   AF-A0A536UZE0-F1
#
_cell.length_a   1.000
_cell.length_b   1.000
_cell.length_c   1.000
_cell.angle_alpha   90.00
_cell.angle_beta   90.00
_cell.angle_gamma   90.00
#
_symmetry.space_group_name_H-M   'P 1'
#
loop_
_entity.id
_entity.type
_entity.pdbx_description
1 polymer ?
#
loop_
_entity_poly.entity_id
_entity_poly.type
_entity_poly.pdbx_seq_one_letter_code
_entity_poly.pdbx_strand_id
1 'polypeptide(L)'
;MKRKLYALIFAAGFAGLAVTAWAQAPGHGMHDPLAVLQKIQAKLNLNTSQQQQWDTAVAQSKTAHDAIRANFQQLKTATQAELAKSDPDLAALASLSDQLQQQNIAQRKQARTAWLALYGTFSADQKTTVKDAINARMARMDAFRQRMQDRLSGG
;
A
#
# COMPACT_ATOMS: atom_id res chain seq x y z
N MET A 1 24.06 39.17 -12.99
CA MET A 1 24.53 38.92 -11.60
C MET A 1 23.45 39.45 -10.66
N LYS A 2 22.75 38.75 -9.77
CA LYS A 2 22.78 37.40 -9.18
C LYS A 2 21.31 37.04 -8.88
N ARG A 3 20.77 35.92 -9.38
CA ARG A 3 19.43 35.43 -8.98
C ARG A 3 19.59 34.65 -7.67
N LYS A 4 18.95 35.11 -6.59
CA LYS A 4 18.92 34.42 -5.30
C LYS A 4 17.97 33.22 -5.42
N LEU A 5 18.49 32.01 -5.21
CA LEU A 5 17.68 30.80 -5.04
C LEU A 5 16.92 30.90 -3.71
N TYR A 6 15.60 30.82 -3.77
CA TYR A 6 14.79 30.46 -2.61
C TYR A 6 14.60 28.94 -2.62
N ALA A 7 15.29 28.27 -1.71
CA ALA A 7 15.02 26.88 -1.37
C ALA A 7 13.75 26.84 -0.49
N LEU A 8 12.62 26.44 -1.07
CA LEU A 8 11.42 26.15 -0.28
C LEU A 8 11.49 24.70 0.21
N ILE A 9 11.81 24.60 1.50
CA ILE A 9 11.70 23.40 2.32
C ILE A 9 10.21 23.06 2.43
N PHE A 10 9.81 21.88 1.94
CA PHE A 10 8.50 21.28 2.24
C PHE A 10 8.49 20.84 3.71
N ALA A 11 8.15 21.76 4.61
CA ALA A 11 7.97 21.48 6.03
C ALA A 11 6.53 21.04 6.30
N ALA A 12 6.44 19.96 7.07
CA ALA A 12 5.24 19.26 7.47
C ALA A 12 4.24 20.13 8.27
N GLY A 13 2.96 19.98 7.95
CA GLY A 13 1.85 20.40 8.80
C GLY A 13 1.09 19.18 9.33
N PHE A 14 1.65 18.50 10.33
CA PHE A 14 0.90 17.54 11.16
C PHE A 14 0.67 18.16 12.53
N ALA A 15 -0.57 18.57 12.80
CA ALA A 15 -1.02 18.90 14.15
C ALA A 15 -2.51 18.59 14.28
N GLY A 16 -2.89 17.78 15.26
CA GLY A 16 -4.29 17.73 15.72
C GLY A 16 -4.85 16.36 16.15
N LEU A 17 -4.27 15.76 17.20
CA LEU A 17 -4.93 14.97 18.25
C LEU A 17 -5.64 13.63 17.92
N ALA A 18 -5.33 12.66 18.79
CA ALA A 18 -6.09 11.45 19.16
C ALA A 18 -5.87 10.14 18.34
N VAL A 19 -4.98 9.31 18.88
CA VAL A 19 -5.06 7.83 18.93
C VAL A 19 -5.38 7.12 17.61
N THR A 20 -4.47 7.12 16.64
CA THR A 20 -4.35 5.99 15.68
C THR A 20 -2.94 5.93 15.09
N ALA A 21 -1.96 5.53 15.89
CA ALA A 21 -0.55 5.37 15.49
C ALA A 21 -0.28 4.24 14.45
N TRP A 22 -1.29 3.78 13.70
CA TRP A 22 -1.17 2.74 12.66
C TRP A 22 -1.93 3.03 11.36
N ALA A 23 -2.57 4.20 11.21
CA ALA A 23 -3.47 4.44 10.08
C ALA A 23 -2.96 5.42 9.01
N GLN A 24 -1.95 6.26 9.29
CA GLN A 24 -1.53 7.33 8.38
C GLN A 24 -0.03 7.62 8.46
N ALA A 25 0.78 6.69 7.97
CA ALA A 25 2.07 7.07 7.38
C ALA A 25 1.92 6.87 5.86
N PRO A 26 2.29 7.85 5.01
CA PRO A 26 2.55 7.59 3.60
C PRO A 26 3.87 6.79 3.52
N GLY A 27 3.80 5.54 3.96
CA GLY A 27 4.95 4.67 4.11
C GLY A 27 5.29 4.04 2.77
N HIS A 28 6.38 4.50 2.18
CA HIS A 28 7.17 3.65 1.29
C HIS A 28 7.50 2.34 2.04
N GLY A 29 6.90 1.21 1.63
CA GLY A 29 7.50 -0.12 1.78
C GLY A 29 7.03 -1.06 2.90
N MET A 30 6.09 -0.68 3.78
CA MET A 30 5.47 -1.68 4.67
C MET A 30 4.32 -2.36 3.93
N HIS A 31 4.66 -3.45 3.24
CA HIS A 31 3.69 -4.37 2.64
C HIS A 31 2.64 -4.80 3.66
N ASP A 32 1.37 -4.80 3.24
CA ASP A 32 0.23 -5.25 4.05
C ASP A 32 0.51 -6.66 4.63
N PRO A 33 0.53 -6.85 5.96
CA PRO A 33 0.80 -8.14 6.57
C PRO A 33 -0.21 -9.20 6.13
N LEU A 34 -1.44 -8.81 5.79
CA LEU A 34 -2.50 -9.71 5.31
C LEU A 34 -2.25 -10.21 3.90
N ALA A 35 -1.32 -9.62 3.14
CA ALA A 35 -0.94 -10.13 1.82
C ALA A 35 -0.35 -11.55 1.87
N VAL A 36 0.10 -12.01 3.05
CA VAL A 36 0.55 -13.40 3.22
C VAL A 36 -0.59 -14.40 3.12
N LEU A 37 -1.82 -13.99 3.47
CA LEU A 37 -2.98 -14.87 3.53
C LEU A 37 -3.11 -15.64 2.22
N GLN A 38 -3.13 -14.93 1.08
CA GLN A 38 -3.23 -15.51 -0.26
C GLN A 38 -2.24 -16.65 -0.53
N LYS A 39 -1.03 -16.60 0.05
CA LYS A 39 0.00 -17.63 -0.15
C LYS A 39 -0.17 -18.85 0.74
N ILE A 40 -1.01 -18.78 1.76
CA ILE A 40 -1.22 -19.83 2.76
C ILE A 40 -2.65 -20.37 2.76
N GLN A 41 -3.50 -20.02 1.78
CA GLN A 41 -4.89 -20.48 1.70
C GLN A 41 -5.04 -21.99 1.96
N ALA A 42 -4.26 -22.78 1.23
CA ALA A 42 -4.28 -24.25 1.32
C ALA A 42 -3.88 -24.77 2.72
N LYS A 43 -3.13 -23.99 3.51
CA LYS A 43 -2.72 -24.35 4.87
C LYS A 43 -3.75 -23.92 5.93
N LEU A 44 -4.68 -23.04 5.58
CA LEU A 44 -5.67 -22.53 6.50
C LEU A 44 -6.86 -23.47 6.67
N ASN A 45 -7.03 -24.48 5.81
CA ASN A 45 -8.15 -25.45 5.88
C ASN A 45 -9.50 -24.72 6.10
N LEU A 46 -9.79 -23.76 5.23
CA LEU A 46 -10.97 -22.91 5.36
C LEU A 46 -12.25 -23.75 5.25
N ASN A 47 -13.20 -23.51 6.15
CA ASN A 47 -14.55 -24.06 5.99
C ASN A 47 -15.32 -23.32 4.89
N THR A 48 -16.51 -23.80 4.52
CA THR A 48 -17.31 -23.23 3.43
C THR A 48 -17.60 -21.73 3.61
N SER A 49 -17.94 -21.28 4.82
CA SER A 49 -18.23 -19.87 5.10
C SER A 49 -16.97 -19.01 4.98
N GLN A 50 -15.86 -19.48 5.53
CA GLN A 50 -14.56 -18.82 5.41
C GLN A 50 -14.07 -18.75 3.95
N GLN A 51 -14.35 -19.77 3.14
CA GLN A 51 -14.00 -19.77 1.71
C GLN A 51 -14.79 -18.72 0.93
N GLN A 52 -16.09 -18.54 1.22
CA GLN A 52 -16.88 -17.46 0.60
C GLN A 52 -16.37 -16.06 0.99
N GLN A 53 -16.03 -15.88 2.27
CA GLN A 53 -15.43 -14.64 2.77
C GLN A 53 -14.05 -14.38 2.13
N TRP A 54 -13.26 -15.43 1.94
CA TRP A 54 -12.00 -15.37 1.21
C TRP A 54 -12.18 -14.92 -0.23
N ASP A 55 -13.09 -15.54 -0.98
CA ASP A 55 -13.33 -15.20 -2.39
C ASP A 55 -13.79 -13.75 -2.53
N THR A 56 -14.63 -13.29 -1.58
CA THR A 56 -15.05 -11.89 -1.48
C THR A 56 -13.85 -10.96 -1.25
N ALA A 57 -12.96 -11.28 -0.30
CA ALA A 57 -11.78 -10.47 -0.01
C ALA A 57 -10.80 -10.44 -1.19
N VAL A 58 -10.63 -11.55 -1.92
CA VAL A 58 -9.85 -11.63 -3.16
C VAL A 58 -10.45 -10.75 -4.25
N ALA A 59 -11.77 -10.84 -4.47
CA ALA A 59 -12.46 -10.02 -5.46
C ALA A 59 -12.31 -8.52 -5.17
N GLN A 60 -12.51 -8.09 -3.92
CA GLN A 60 -12.33 -6.69 -3.52
C GLN A 60 -10.88 -6.23 -3.67
N SER A 61 -9.91 -7.10 -3.35
CA SER A 61 -8.49 -6.79 -3.55
C SER A 61 -8.14 -6.59 -5.02
N LYS A 62 -8.73 -7.41 -5.90
CA LYS A 62 -8.57 -7.28 -7.35
C LYS A 62 -9.17 -5.97 -7.86
N THR A 63 -10.41 -5.66 -7.48
CA THR A 63 -11.06 -4.39 -7.84
C THR A 63 -10.24 -3.18 -7.39
N ALA A 64 -9.74 -3.19 -6.15
CA ALA A 64 -8.89 -2.12 -5.66
C ALA A 64 -7.59 -1.99 -6.47
N HIS A 65 -6.95 -3.11 -6.81
CA HIS A 65 -5.73 -3.12 -7.63
C HIS A 65 -5.97 -2.59 -9.05
N ASP A 66 -7.06 -3.01 -9.70
CA ASP A 66 -7.42 -2.57 -11.04
C ASP A 66 -7.75 -1.07 -11.06
N ALA A 67 -8.46 -0.56 -10.04
CA ALA A 67 -8.72 0.87 -9.87
C ALA A 67 -7.43 1.68 -9.67
N ILE A 68 -6.51 1.21 -8.82
CA ILE A 68 -5.21 1.86 -8.62
C ILE A 68 -4.41 1.90 -9.92
N ARG A 69 -4.42 0.80 -10.68
CA ARG A 69 -3.74 0.73 -11.98
C ARG A 69 -4.33 1.72 -12.97
N ALA A 70 -5.66 1.81 -13.05
CA ALA A 70 -6.35 2.78 -13.91
C ALA A 70 -6.00 4.22 -13.50
N ASN A 71 -6.06 4.54 -12.21
CA ASN A 71 -5.71 5.85 -11.67
C ASN A 71 -4.25 6.23 -11.97
N PHE A 72 -3.32 5.28 -11.87
CA PHE A 72 -1.93 5.51 -12.25
C PHE A 72 -1.77 5.81 -13.75
N GLN A 73 -2.49 5.11 -14.61
CA GLN A 73 -2.49 5.41 -16.05
C GLN A 73 -3.07 6.79 -16.34
N GLN A 74 -4.15 7.17 -15.66
CA GLN A 74 -4.73 8.51 -15.78
C GLN A 74 -3.74 9.60 -15.40
N LEU A 75 -3.06 9.46 -14.25
CA LEU A 75 -2.05 10.41 -13.81
C LEU A 75 -0.89 10.48 -14.82
N LYS A 76 -0.39 9.33 -15.29
CA LYS A 76 0.67 9.26 -16.30
C LYS A 76 0.29 10.00 -17.59
N THR A 77 -0.93 9.77 -18.11
CA THR A 77 -1.43 10.46 -19.30
C THR A 77 -1.53 11.97 -19.08
N ALA A 78 -2.06 12.41 -17.93
CA ALA A 78 -2.13 13.82 -17.59
C ALA A 78 -0.74 14.46 -17.49
N THR A 79 0.22 13.78 -16.85
CA THR A 79 1.61 14.24 -16.77
C THR A 79 2.23 14.36 -18.16
N GLN A 80 2.04 13.38 -19.05
CA GLN A 80 2.53 13.46 -20.42
C GLN A 80 1.93 14.63 -21.20
N ALA A 81 0.65 14.91 -21.00
CA ALA A 81 -0.04 16.04 -21.63
C ALA A 81 0.48 17.40 -21.12
N GLU A 82 0.68 17.56 -19.81
CA GLU A 82 1.24 18.81 -19.25
C GLU A 82 2.68 19.05 -19.69
N LEU A 83 3.50 17.99 -19.74
CA LEU A 83 4.90 18.10 -20.18
C LEU A 83 5.04 18.45 -21.67
N ALA A 84 4.00 18.30 -22.48
CA ALA A 84 4.00 18.70 -23.88
C ALA A 84 3.68 20.19 -24.08
N LYS A 85 3.22 20.90 -23.04
CA LYS A 85 2.90 22.33 -23.11
C LYS A 85 4.18 23.18 -22.99
N SER A 86 4.13 24.39 -23.54
CA SER A 86 5.18 25.39 -23.36
C SER A 86 5.30 25.87 -21.90
N ASP A 87 4.18 25.88 -21.18
CA ASP A 87 4.10 26.20 -19.75
C ASP A 87 3.25 25.13 -19.02
N PRO A 88 3.87 24.10 -18.44
CA PRO A 88 3.17 23.02 -17.75
C PRO A 88 2.52 23.45 -16.42
N ASP A 89 1.29 23.02 -16.16
CA ASP A 89 0.61 23.25 -14.88
C ASP A 89 0.88 22.09 -13.89
N LEU A 90 1.95 22.23 -13.11
CA LEU A 90 2.30 21.24 -12.09
C LEU A 90 1.35 21.26 -10.87
N ALA A 91 0.64 22.37 -10.64
CA ALA A 91 -0.32 22.47 -9.54
C ALA A 91 -1.56 21.62 -9.83
N ALA A 92 -2.03 21.64 -11.08
CA ALA A 92 -3.10 20.76 -11.54
C ALA A 92 -2.72 19.27 -11.43
N LEU A 93 -1.48 18.89 -11.79
CA LEU A 93 -1.00 17.51 -11.61
C LEU A 93 -0.94 17.09 -10.15
N ALA A 94 -0.47 17.96 -9.26
CA ALA A 94 -0.44 17.69 -7.83
C ALA A 94 -1.85 17.46 -7.28
N SER A 95 -2.80 18.33 -7.64
CA SER A 95 -4.21 18.20 -7.23
C SER A 95 -4.83 16.88 -7.74
N LEU A 96 -4.59 16.52 -9.00
CA LEU A 96 -5.03 15.23 -9.56
C LEU A 96 -4.41 14.06 -8.81
N SER A 97 -3.10 14.10 -8.54
CA SER A 97 -2.40 13.05 -7.79
C SER A 97 -3.00 12.86 -6.40
N ASP A 98 -3.25 13.94 -5.66
CA ASP A 98 -3.85 13.89 -4.32
C ASP A 98 -5.26 13.29 -4.35
N GLN A 99 -6.09 13.71 -5.31
CA GLN A 99 -7.43 13.18 -5.49
C GLN A 99 -7.41 11.67 -5.76
N LEU A 100 -6.56 11.22 -6.68
CA LEU A 100 -6.42 9.80 -7.03
C LEU A 100 -5.85 8.99 -5.86
N GLN A 101 -4.93 9.56 -5.09
CA GLN A 101 -4.39 8.91 -3.91
C GLN A 101 -5.45 8.72 -2.82
N GLN A 102 -6.31 9.70 -2.58
CA GLN A 102 -7.45 9.57 -1.65
C GLN A 102 -8.39 8.43 -2.08
N GLN A 103 -8.72 8.34 -3.37
CA GLN A 103 -9.52 7.25 -3.91
C GLN A 103 -8.84 5.89 -3.71
N ASN A 104 -7.55 5.81 -4.01
CA ASN A 104 -6.76 4.60 -3.83
C ASN A 104 -6.69 4.15 -2.36
N ILE A 105 -6.63 5.09 -1.42
CA ILE A 105 -6.67 4.78 0.02
C ILE A 105 -8.02 4.17 0.39
N ALA A 106 -9.14 4.74 -0.09
CA ALA A 106 -10.48 4.20 0.18
C ALA A 106 -10.63 2.76 -0.34
N GLN A 107 -10.22 2.51 -1.58
CA GLN A 107 -10.26 1.17 -2.20
C GLN A 107 -9.41 0.15 -1.43
N ARG A 108 -8.18 0.53 -1.03
CA ARG A 108 -7.32 -0.34 -0.20
C ARG A 108 -7.91 -0.63 1.16
N LYS A 109 -8.53 0.37 1.81
CA LYS A 109 -9.21 0.18 3.10
C LYS A 109 -10.36 -0.80 2.99
N GLN A 110 -11.17 -0.72 1.93
CA GLN A 110 -12.29 -1.66 1.71
C GLN A 110 -11.80 -3.11 1.62
N ALA A 111 -10.80 -3.37 0.76
CA ALA A 111 -10.22 -4.71 0.62
C ALA A 111 -9.61 -5.20 1.95
N ARG A 112 -8.91 -4.33 2.68
CA ARG A 112 -8.35 -4.67 4.01
C ARG A 112 -9.44 -5.03 5.01
N THR A 113 -10.54 -4.31 5.04
CA THR A 113 -11.67 -4.60 5.94
C THR A 113 -12.22 -6.00 5.70
N ALA A 114 -12.36 -6.44 4.45
CA ALA A 114 -12.79 -7.81 4.15
C ALA A 114 -11.78 -8.87 4.62
N TRP A 115 -10.48 -8.64 4.43
CA TRP A 115 -9.45 -9.54 4.97
C TRP A 115 -9.46 -9.62 6.49
N LEU A 116 -9.65 -8.49 7.18
CA LEU A 116 -9.74 -8.44 8.64
C LEU A 116 -11.01 -9.15 9.16
N ALA A 117 -12.14 -8.98 8.47
CA ALA A 117 -13.37 -9.69 8.80
C ALA A 117 -13.18 -11.21 8.69
N LEU A 118 -12.56 -11.68 7.61
CA LEU A 118 -12.20 -13.09 7.45
C LEU A 118 -11.24 -13.58 8.54
N TYR A 119 -10.17 -12.83 8.82
CA TYR A 119 -9.24 -13.18 9.90
C TYR A 119 -9.94 -13.26 11.27
N GLY A 120 -10.96 -12.44 11.49
CA GLY A 120 -11.81 -12.47 12.68
C GLY A 120 -12.52 -13.82 12.88
N THR A 121 -12.82 -14.56 11.80
CA THR A 121 -13.48 -15.87 11.86
C THR A 121 -12.52 -17.04 12.02
N PHE A 122 -11.21 -16.81 12.05
CA PHE A 122 -10.22 -17.88 12.15
C PHE A 122 -10.17 -18.51 13.54
N SER A 123 -9.98 -19.83 13.58
CA SER A 123 -9.66 -20.60 14.79
C SER A 123 -8.28 -20.23 15.35
N ALA A 124 -7.98 -20.69 16.57
CA ALA A 124 -6.66 -20.48 17.17
C ALA A 124 -5.52 -21.07 16.31
N ASP A 125 -5.71 -22.26 15.75
CA ASP A 125 -4.72 -22.93 14.89
C ASP A 125 -4.52 -22.18 13.56
N GLN A 126 -5.62 -21.71 12.95
CA GLN A 126 -5.57 -20.87 11.75
C GLN A 126 -4.81 -19.57 12.04
N LYS A 127 -5.07 -18.90 13.17
CA LYS A 127 -4.36 -17.68 13.58
C LYS A 127 -2.87 -17.93 13.84
N THR A 128 -2.51 -19.06 14.43
CA THR A 128 -1.10 -19.48 14.59
C THR A 128 -0.43 -19.64 13.23
N THR A 129 -1.09 -20.31 12.28
CA THR A 129 -0.61 -20.47 10.90
C THR A 129 -0.37 -19.11 10.22
N VAL A 130 -1.28 -18.15 10.42
CA VAL A 130 -1.11 -16.78 9.92
C VAL A 130 0.10 -16.09 10.56
N LYS A 131 0.21 -16.14 11.89
CA LYS A 131 1.33 -15.53 12.65
C LYS A 131 2.67 -16.04 12.15
N ASP A 132 2.81 -17.36 12.01
CA ASP A 132 4.06 -17.99 11.59
C ASP A 132 4.41 -17.62 10.15
N ALA A 133 3.41 -17.52 9.27
CA ALA A 133 3.61 -17.06 7.90
C ALA A 133 4.04 -15.58 7.83
N ILE A 134 3.48 -14.71 8.68
CA ILE A 134 3.91 -13.31 8.80
C ILE A 134 5.36 -13.25 9.28
N ASN A 135 5.72 -13.99 10.33
CA ASN A 135 7.09 -14.05 10.85
C ASN A 135 8.08 -14.54 9.78
N ALA A 136 7.76 -15.62 9.06
CA ALA A 136 8.58 -16.14 7.98
C ALA A 136 8.72 -15.15 6.80
N ARG A 137 7.71 -14.29 6.59
CA ARG A 137 7.79 -13.22 5.60
C ARG A 137 8.74 -12.10 6.07
N MET A 138 8.64 -11.67 7.32
CA MET A 138 9.52 -10.64 7.89
C MET A 138 10.98 -11.08 7.86
N ALA A 139 11.28 -12.29 8.33
CA ALA A 139 12.65 -12.83 8.30
C ALA A 139 13.26 -12.85 6.88
N ARG A 140 12.45 -13.21 5.86
CA ARG A 140 12.88 -13.14 4.45
C ARG A 140 13.15 -11.72 3.97
N MET A 141 12.34 -10.75 4.41
CA MET A 141 12.55 -9.34 4.07
C MET A 141 13.83 -8.80 4.71
N ASP A 142 14.10 -9.14 5.97
CA ASP A 142 15.32 -8.72 6.67
C ASP A 142 16.57 -9.30 6.01
N ALA A 143 16.56 -10.58 5.68
CA ALA A 143 17.66 -11.23 4.96
C ALA A 143 17.88 -10.60 3.56
N PHE A 144 16.80 -10.25 2.85
CA PHE A 144 16.90 -9.54 1.57
C PHE A 144 17.51 -8.15 1.73
N ARG A 145 17.07 -7.39 2.75
CA ARG A 145 17.60 -6.05 3.05
C ARG A 145 19.09 -6.10 3.39
N GLN A 146 19.52 -7.06 4.22
CA GLN A 146 20.93 -7.27 4.55
C GLN A 146 21.77 -7.53 3.29
N ARG A 147 21.34 -8.45 2.43
CA ARG A 147 22.03 -8.74 1.16
C ARG A 147 22.15 -7.53 0.24
N MET A 148 21.14 -6.65 0.21
CA MET A 148 21.24 -5.41 -0.58
C MET A 148 22.20 -4.41 0.06
N GLN A 149 22.21 -4.29 1.39
CA GLN A 149 23.17 -3.44 2.11
C GLN A 149 24.61 -3.90 1.84
N ASP A 150 24.87 -5.20 1.91
CA ASP A 150 26.21 -5.77 1.65
C ASP A 150 26.67 -5.45 0.22
N ARG A 151 25.78 -5.54 -0.78
CA ARG A 151 26.07 -5.21 -2.18
C ARG A 151 26.34 -3.73 -2.42
N LEU A 152 25.66 -2.85 -1.69
CA LEU A 152 25.85 -1.40 -1.80
C LEU A 152 27.07 -0.91 -1.03
N SER A 153 27.56 -1.68 -0.05
CA SER A 153 28.69 -1.32 0.82
C SER A 153 30.02 -1.97 0.40
N GLY A 154 29.96 -2.98 -0.47
CA GLY A 154 31.11 -3.77 -0.93
C GLY A 154 31.53 -3.51 -2.39
N GLY A 155 31.12 -2.38 -2.99
CA GLY A 155 31.57 -1.91 -4.31
C GLY A 155 32.08 -0.48 -4.21
#